data_AF-A0A416ZBE9-F1
#
_entry.id   AF-A0A416ZBE9-F1
#
_cell.length_a   1.000
_cell.length_b   1.000
_cell.length_c   1.000
_cell.angle_alpha   90.00
_cell.angle_beta   90.00
_cell.angle_gamma   90.00
#
_symmetry.space_group_name_H-M   'P 1'
#
loop_
_entity.id
_entity.type
_entity.pdbx_description
1 polymer ?
#
loop_
_entity_poly.entity_id
_entity_poly.type
_entity_poly.pdbx_seq_one_letter_code
_entity_poly.pdbx_strand_id
1 'polypeptide(L)'
;MRNRRATIEDDFKLCKLAFLYAYDCIASRCRQIRTQKEYSAKTLREMCNSYGWGFCRGLSTAFQKQEAEHQEWGLVMVVPQAVEDAVSKMKRSSYKISSTSSMNRQYAAMGYADGQEFDMRRRLEPSA
;
A
#
# COMPACT_ATOMS: atom_id res chain seq x y z
N MET A 1 -11.97 24.48 24.31
CA MET A 1 -11.45 23.59 23.25
C MET A 1 -10.34 22.73 23.86
N ARG A 2 -10.57 21.42 24.08
CA ARG A 2 -9.52 20.54 24.65
C ARG A 2 -8.55 20.17 23.54
N ASN A 3 -7.31 20.63 23.68
CA ASN A 3 -6.16 20.20 22.90
C ASN A 3 -5.94 18.70 23.19
N ARG A 4 -6.54 17.81 22.38
CA ARG A 4 -6.31 16.36 22.48
C ARG A 4 -4.92 16.11 21.89
N ARG A 5 -3.91 15.93 22.73
CA ARG A 5 -2.66 15.32 22.27
C ARG A 5 -3.00 13.95 21.72
N ALA A 6 -2.68 13.69 20.45
CA ALA A 6 -2.70 12.34 19.92
C ALA A 6 -1.83 11.46 20.82
N THR A 7 -2.40 10.35 21.28
CA THR A 7 -1.67 9.37 22.08
C THR A 7 -1.04 8.34 21.15
N ILE A 8 0.02 7.65 21.62
CA ILE A 8 0.62 6.51 20.89
C ILE A 8 -0.45 5.46 20.52
N GLU A 9 -1.49 5.32 21.35
CA GLU A 9 -2.61 4.43 21.07
C GLU A 9 -3.47 4.90 19.88
N ASP A 10 -3.71 6.21 19.77
CA ASP A 10 -4.42 6.80 18.65
C ASP A 10 -3.61 6.68 17.35
N ASP A 11 -2.30 6.91 17.41
CA ASP A 11 -1.39 6.73 16.27
C ASP A 11 -1.35 5.27 15.81
N PHE A 12 -1.29 4.32 16.74
CA PHE A 12 -1.34 2.89 16.41
C PHE A 12 -2.67 2.52 15.74
N LYS A 13 -3.80 3.02 16.23
CA LYS A 13 -5.12 2.79 15.63
C LYS A 13 -5.18 3.35 14.21
N LEU A 14 -4.65 4.56 14.01
CA LEU A 14 -4.60 5.19 12.69
C LEU A 14 -3.70 4.40 11.72
N CYS A 15 -2.50 4.00 12.15
CA CYS A 15 -1.59 3.17 11.35
C CYS A 15 -2.22 1.83 10.97
N LYS A 16 -2.90 1.16 11.92
CA LYS A 16 -3.63 -0.08 11.65
C LYS A 16 -4.74 0.13 10.62
N LEU A 17 -5.51 1.21 10.76
CA LEU A 17 -6.58 1.55 9.83
C LEU A 17 -6.03 1.83 8.42
N ALA A 18 -4.95 2.62 8.32
CA ALA A 18 -4.24 2.92 7.09
C ALA A 18 -3.80 1.63 6.37
N PHE A 19 -3.14 0.75 7.11
CA PHE A 19 -2.63 -0.52 6.60
C PHE A 19 -3.76 -1.42 6.10
N LEU A 20 -4.82 -1.60 6.90
CA LEU A 20 -5.96 -2.42 6.52
C LEU A 20 -6.68 -1.85 5.30
N TYR A 21 -6.79 -0.52 5.20
CA TYR A 21 -7.40 0.11 4.03
C TYR A 21 -6.57 -0.10 2.76
N ALA A 22 -5.25 0.09 2.83
CA ALA A 22 -4.36 -0.20 1.71
C ALA A 22 -4.47 -1.68 1.27
N TYR A 23 -4.52 -2.60 2.25
CA TYR A 23 -4.76 -4.01 1.98
C TYR A 23 -6.11 -4.25 1.29
N ASP A 24 -7.20 -3.62 1.78
CA ASP A 24 -8.54 -3.74 1.20
C ASP A 24 -8.57 -3.24 -0.25
N CYS A 25 -7.92 -2.12 -0.56
CA CYS A 25 -7.77 -1.61 -1.93
C CYS A 25 -7.11 -2.65 -2.83
N ILE A 26 -5.98 -3.24 -2.38
CA ILE A 26 -5.27 -4.25 -3.15
C ILE A 26 -6.10 -5.52 -3.32
N ALA A 27 -6.71 -6.00 -2.24
CA ALA A 27 -7.52 -7.21 -2.25
C ALA A 27 -8.75 -7.05 -3.16
N SER A 28 -9.39 -5.88 -3.13
CA SER A 28 -10.52 -5.56 -4.00
C SER A 28 -10.13 -5.61 -5.48
N ARG A 29 -9.04 -4.94 -5.86
CA ARG A 29 -8.56 -5.02 -7.24
C ARG A 29 -8.16 -6.42 -7.63
N CYS A 30 -7.46 -7.15 -6.76
CA CYS A 30 -7.09 -8.55 -7.04
C CYS A 30 -8.31 -9.45 -7.25
N ARG A 31 -9.43 -9.21 -6.55
CA ARG A 31 -10.70 -9.91 -6.81
C ARG A 31 -11.24 -9.59 -8.19
N GLN A 32 -11.19 -8.32 -8.63
CA GLN A 32 -11.60 -7.90 -9.98
C GLN A 32 -10.71 -8.53 -11.06
N ILE A 33 -9.39 -8.54 -10.88
CA ILE A 33 -8.46 -9.17 -11.84
C ILE A 33 -8.82 -10.65 -12.02
N ARG A 34 -9.16 -11.34 -10.92
CA ARG A 34 -9.51 -12.78 -10.95
C ARG A 34 -10.83 -13.09 -11.66
N THR A 35 -11.65 -12.11 -12.00
CA THR A 35 -12.88 -12.36 -12.79
C THR A 35 -12.59 -12.53 -14.28
N GLN A 36 -11.37 -12.26 -14.74
CA GLN A 36 -10.93 -12.42 -16.13
C GLN A 36 -10.69 -13.90 -16.45
N LYS A 37 -11.76 -14.60 -16.86
CA LYS A 37 -11.77 -16.06 -17.09
C LYS A 37 -10.97 -16.50 -18.32
N GLU A 38 -10.61 -15.58 -19.19
CA GLU A 38 -9.78 -15.81 -20.38
C GLU A 38 -8.32 -16.16 -20.06
N TYR A 39 -7.87 -15.88 -18.83
CA TYR A 39 -6.51 -16.15 -18.39
C TYR A 39 -6.40 -17.35 -17.48
N SER A 40 -5.25 -18.03 -17.54
CA SER A 40 -4.94 -19.12 -16.62
C SER A 40 -4.82 -18.62 -15.17
N ALA A 41 -5.08 -19.49 -14.19
CA ALA A 41 -4.93 -19.15 -12.78
C ALA A 41 -3.51 -18.66 -12.41
N LYS A 42 -2.49 -19.18 -13.11
CA LYS A 42 -1.09 -18.73 -12.96
C LYS A 42 -0.93 -17.28 -13.44
N THR A 43 -1.44 -16.98 -14.63
CA THR A 43 -1.40 -15.64 -15.23
C THR A 43 -2.13 -14.63 -14.35
N LEU A 44 -3.34 -14.96 -13.88
CA LEU A 44 -4.11 -14.12 -12.95
C LEU A 44 -3.36 -13.84 -11.64
N ARG A 45 -2.64 -14.83 -11.11
CA ARG A 45 -1.80 -14.66 -9.93
C ARG A 45 -0.63 -13.71 -10.20
N GLU A 46 0.03 -13.81 -11.35
CA GLU A 46 1.12 -12.92 -11.75
C GLU A 46 0.62 -11.47 -11.94
N MET A 47 -0.58 -11.27 -12.51
CA MET A 47 -1.21 -9.97 -12.64
C MET A 47 -1.53 -9.35 -11.28
N CYS A 48 -2.13 -10.13 -10.35
CA CYS A 48 -2.37 -9.68 -8.97
C CYS A 48 -1.07 -9.29 -8.26
N ASN A 49 -0.02 -10.10 -8.37
CA ASN A 49 1.28 -9.81 -7.77
C ASN A 49 1.90 -8.53 -8.36
N SER A 50 1.80 -8.36 -9.68
CA SER A 50 2.33 -7.18 -10.37
C SER A 50 1.59 -5.91 -9.94
N TYR A 51 0.26 -5.97 -9.86
CA TYR A 51 -0.56 -4.88 -9.33
C TYR A 51 -0.20 -4.54 -7.88
N GLY A 52 -0.17 -5.53 -6.98
CA GLY A 52 0.15 -5.30 -5.57
C GLY A 52 1.55 -4.69 -5.37
N TRP A 53 2.54 -5.16 -6.15
CA TRP A 53 3.87 -4.56 -6.14
C TRP A 53 3.87 -3.11 -6.65
N GLY A 54 3.18 -2.86 -7.76
CA GLY A 54 3.00 -1.51 -8.29
C GLY A 54 2.42 -0.56 -7.24
N PHE A 55 1.35 -1.00 -6.58
CA PHE A 55 0.67 -0.25 -5.52
C PHE A 55 1.61 0.13 -4.38
N CYS A 56 2.36 -0.83 -3.84
CA CYS A 56 3.32 -0.55 -2.77
C CYS A 56 4.39 0.47 -3.22
N ARG A 57 4.85 0.42 -4.48
CA ARG A 57 5.82 1.38 -5.02
C ARG A 57 5.23 2.77 -5.23
N GLY A 58 3.99 2.85 -5.71
CA GLY A 58 3.26 4.10 -5.87
C GLY A 58 3.07 4.80 -4.53
N LEU A 59 2.61 4.05 -3.53
CA LEU A 59 2.41 4.53 -2.17
C LEU A 59 3.74 4.99 -1.53
N SER A 60 4.80 4.20 -1.67
CA SER A 60 6.13 4.61 -1.19
C SER A 60 6.62 5.89 -1.87
N THR A 61 6.34 6.09 -3.16
CA THR A 61 6.67 7.33 -3.85
C THR A 61 5.85 8.51 -3.32
N ALA A 62 4.56 8.31 -3.06
CA ALA A 62 3.70 9.35 -2.50
C ALA A 62 4.19 9.81 -1.13
N PHE A 63 4.57 8.87 -0.25
CA PHE A 63 5.14 9.20 1.06
C PHE A 63 6.48 9.93 0.96
N GLN A 64 7.37 9.52 0.05
CA GLN A 64 8.63 10.24 -0.18
C GLN A 64 8.42 11.67 -0.69
N LYS A 65 7.44 11.88 -1.58
CA LYS A 65 7.07 13.24 -2.02
C LYS A 65 6.51 14.07 -0.87
N GLN A 66 5.61 13.49 -0.07
CA GLN A 66 5.06 14.14 1.11
C GLN A 66 6.14 14.53 2.11
N GLU A 67 7.14 13.67 2.34
CA GLU A 67 8.29 13.95 3.21
C GLU A 67 9.16 15.09 2.66
N ALA A 68 9.42 15.10 1.35
CA ALA A 68 10.19 16.16 0.69
C ALA A 68 9.47 17.53 0.69
N GLU A 69 8.15 17.55 0.46
CA GLU A 69 7.33 18.76 0.43
C GLU A 69 7.06 19.34 1.83
N HIS A 70 7.14 18.50 2.87
CA HIS A 70 6.88 18.88 4.25
C HIS A 70 8.10 18.70 5.17
N GLN A 71 9.30 18.92 4.62
CA GLN A 71 10.57 18.81 5.37
C GLN A 71 10.59 19.69 6.64
N GLU A 72 9.84 20.79 6.64
CA GLU A 72 9.70 21.74 7.75
C GLU A 72 8.92 21.18 8.95
N TRP A 73 8.16 20.10 8.77
CA TRP A 73 7.29 19.55 9.81
C TRP A 73 8.05 18.68 10.82
N GLY A 74 9.36 18.46 10.64
CA GLY A 74 10.26 17.81 11.61
C GLY A 74 9.89 16.36 11.99
N LEU A 75 8.79 15.83 11.47
CA LEU A 75 8.32 14.46 11.64
C LEU A 75 9.11 13.55 10.69
N VAL A 76 10.38 13.33 11.01
CA VAL A 76 11.10 12.20 10.44
C VAL A 76 10.41 10.95 10.97
N MET A 77 9.62 10.28 10.13
CA MET A 77 9.04 8.99 10.48
C MET A 77 10.14 7.94 10.49
N VAL A 78 10.92 7.90 11.58
CA VAL A 78 11.88 6.82 11.80
C VAL A 78 11.11 5.59 12.23
N VAL A 79 11.25 4.50 11.48
CA VAL A 79 10.77 3.19 11.93
C VAL A 79 11.62 2.77 13.13
N PRO A 80 11.04 2.55 14.33
CA PRO A 80 11.82 2.16 15.49
C PRO A 80 12.55 0.84 15.25
N GLN A 81 13.78 0.70 15.77
CA GLN A 81 14.60 -0.51 15.57
C GLN A 81 13.87 -1.80 16.00
N ALA A 82 13.09 -1.75 17.09
CA ALA A 82 12.29 -2.89 17.53
C ALA A 82 11.26 -3.36 16.49
N VAL A 83 10.73 -2.44 15.67
CA VAL A 83 9.82 -2.77 14.57
C VAL A 83 10.60 -3.42 13.43
N GLU A 84 11.77 -2.89 13.06
CA GLU A 84 12.66 -3.50 12.06
C GLU A 84 13.09 -4.92 12.47
N ASP A 85 13.47 -5.12 13.73
CA ASP A 85 13.86 -6.41 14.28
C ASP A 85 12.71 -7.42 14.27
N ALA A 86 11.49 -6.97 14.55
CA ALA A 86 10.30 -7.81 14.47
C ALA A 86 9.98 -8.17 13.01
N VAL A 87 10.01 -7.20 12.11
CA VAL A 87 9.68 -7.37 10.68
C VAL A 87 10.73 -8.22 9.95
N SER A 88 12.00 -8.10 10.30
CA SER A 88 13.09 -8.90 9.70
C SER A 88 12.95 -10.40 9.98
N LYS A 89 12.35 -10.77 11.12
CA LYS A 89 12.06 -12.16 11.50
C LYS A 89 10.79 -12.71 10.83
N MET A 90 9.96 -11.86 10.23
CA MET A 90 8.75 -12.30 9.55
C MET A 90 9.06 -12.99 8.22
N LYS A 91 8.29 -14.03 7.90
CA LYS A 91 8.44 -14.75 6.62
C LYS A 91 8.14 -13.81 5.45
N ARG A 92 9.17 -13.46 4.69
CA ARG A 92 9.00 -12.75 3.42
C ARG A 92 8.69 -13.76 2.32
N SER A 93 7.54 -13.60 1.68
CA SER A 93 7.24 -14.37 0.48
C SER A 93 8.09 -13.82 -0.66
N SER A 94 8.87 -14.68 -1.34
CA SER A 94 9.43 -14.30 -2.63
C SER A 94 8.33 -14.37 -3.68
N TYR A 95 8.02 -13.24 -4.29
CA TYR A 95 7.10 -13.19 -5.42
C TYR A 95 7.91 -12.83 -6.67
N LYS A 96 7.90 -13.73 -7.67
CA LYS A 96 8.51 -13.45 -8.96
C LYS A 96 7.61 -12.45 -9.70
N ILE A 97 8.10 -11.24 -9.86
CA ILE A 97 7.53 -10.28 -10.81
C ILE A 97 8.24 -10.57 -12.12
N SER A 98 7.57 -11.25 -13.04
CA SER A 98 8.09 -11.40 -14.40
C SER A 98 7.99 -10.02 -15.06
N SER A 99 9.11 -9.29 -15.13
CA SER A 99 9.23 -8.02 -15.86
C SER A 99 9.11 -8.18 -17.38
N THR A 100 9.05 -9.42 -17.84
CA THR A 100 9.20 -9.81 -19.25
C THR A 100 7.89 -9.68 -20.03
N SER A 101 6.71 -9.82 -19.40
CA SER A 101 5.44 -9.66 -20.11
C SER A 101 4.94 -8.20 -20.11
N SER A 102 4.45 -7.73 -21.24
CA SER A 102 3.82 -6.40 -21.38
C SER A 102 2.64 -6.22 -20.42
N MET A 103 1.88 -7.30 -20.20
CA MET A 103 0.73 -7.33 -19.30
C MET A 103 1.14 -7.11 -17.84
N ASN A 104 2.20 -7.76 -17.36
CA ASN A 104 2.67 -7.54 -15.98
C ASN A 104 3.11 -6.08 -15.75
N ARG A 105 3.71 -5.44 -16.77
CA ARG A 105 4.03 -4.01 -16.70
C ARG A 105 2.77 -3.14 -16.62
N GLN A 106 1.73 -3.46 -17.38
CA GLN A 106 0.46 -2.72 -17.31
C GLN A 106 -0.18 -2.80 -15.92
N TYR A 107 -0.26 -4.00 -15.33
CA TYR A 107 -0.80 -4.16 -13.98
C TYR A 107 0.08 -3.50 -12.91
N ALA A 108 1.40 -3.55 -13.06
CA ALA A 108 2.31 -2.82 -12.18
C ALA A 108 2.12 -1.29 -12.30
N ALA A 109 1.93 -0.76 -13.51
CA ALA A 109 1.67 0.67 -13.73
C ALA A 109 0.31 1.09 -13.14
N MET A 110 -0.73 0.27 -13.33
CA MET A 110 -2.05 0.49 -12.73
C MET A 110 -1.97 0.50 -11.20
N GLY A 111 -1.29 -0.50 -10.62
CA GLY A 111 -1.04 -0.52 -9.17
C GLY A 111 -0.31 0.73 -8.72
N TYR A 112 0.74 1.13 -9.43
CA TYR A 112 1.53 2.32 -9.11
C TYR A 112 0.68 3.60 -9.08
N ALA A 113 -0.20 3.80 -10.07
CA ALA A 113 -1.13 4.93 -10.09
C ALA A 113 -2.10 4.87 -8.90
N ASP A 114 -2.78 3.74 -8.69
CA ASP A 114 -3.72 3.55 -7.57
C ASP A 114 -3.03 3.76 -6.20
N GLY A 115 -1.75 3.38 -6.07
CA GLY A 115 -0.95 3.58 -4.87
C GLY A 115 -0.54 5.04 -4.65
N GLN A 116 -0.31 5.81 -5.71
CA GLN A 116 -0.03 7.25 -5.61
C GLN A 116 -1.27 8.05 -5.19
N GLU A 117 -2.45 7.61 -5.62
CA GLU A 117 -3.74 8.23 -5.27
C GLU A 117 -4.33 7.72 -3.93
N PHE A 118 -3.59 6.87 -3.21
CA PHE A 118 -4.06 6.33 -1.95
C PHE A 118 -4.29 7.46 -0.94
N ASP A 119 -5.56 7.64 -0.57
CA ASP A 119 -5.99 8.63 0.40
C ASP A 119 -6.92 8.00 1.43
N MET A 120 -6.44 7.96 2.68
CA MET A 120 -7.19 7.40 3.81
C MET A 120 -8.45 8.20 4.13
N ARG A 121 -8.52 9.49 3.77
CA ARG A 121 -9.70 10.33 3.98
C ARG A 121 -10.92 9.74 3.29
N ARG A 122 -10.74 9.08 2.13
CA ARG A 122 -11.83 8.39 1.41
C ARG A 122 -12.53 7.30 2.24
N ARG A 123 -11.91 6.79 3.31
CA ARG A 123 -12.52 5.84 4.26
C ARG A 123 -13.01 6.49 5.55
N LEU A 124 -12.51 7.68 5.88
CA LEU A 124 -12.88 8.43 7.08
C LEU A 124 -14.08 9.36 6.84
N GLU A 125 -14.34 9.76 5.59
CA GLU A 125 -15.59 10.40 5.22
C GLU A 125 -16.75 9.43 5.43
N PRO A 126 -17.82 9.82 6.15
CA PRO A 126 -19.03 9.02 6.21
C PRO A 126 -19.55 8.85 4.79
N SER A 127 -19.95 7.63 4.43
CA SER A 127 -20.75 7.43 3.22
C SER A 127 -22.02 8.28 3.39
N ALA A 128 -22.10 9.37 2.63
CA ALA A 128 -23.30 10.21 2.54
C ALA A 128 -24.48 9.40 2.00
#